data_AF-A0A7V3IUW8-F1
#
_entry.id   AF-A0A7V3IUW8-F1
#
_cell.length_a   1.000
_cell.length_b   1.000
_cell.length_c   1.000
_cell.angle_alpha   90.00
_cell.angle_beta   90.00
_cell.angle_gamma   90.00
#
_symmetry.space_group_name_H-M   'P 1'
#
loop_
_entity.id
_entity.type
_entity.pdbx_description
1 polymer ?
#
loop_
_entity_poly.entity_id
_entity_poly.type
_entity_poly.pdbx_seq_one_letter_code
_entity_poly.pdbx_strand_id
1 'polypeptide(L)'
;MSILVSMYGLSFMINNKAKQSFFEYPIKSANPIQLAKELPIILSERHIDITSFDRIQLIHHNQLNTLIPTPLFEADKAKALLNLNVKTLDGDQCQSDLIQSLDAYNYYVVYHKITEYFSSVNLMNQHSATKFFEAI
;
A
#
# COMPACT_ATOMS: atom_id res chain seq x y z
N MET A 1 8.50 -9.79 -3.17
CA MET A 1 7.28 -9.63 -4.00
C MET A 1 6.72 -8.23 -3.79
N SER A 2 6.19 -7.59 -4.81
CA SER A 2 5.47 -6.31 -4.69
C SER A 2 4.02 -6.49 -5.12
N ILE A 3 3.10 -5.86 -4.39
CA ILE A 3 1.66 -5.92 -4.62
C ILE A 3 1.13 -4.49 -4.62
N LEU A 4 0.58 -4.05 -5.75
CA LEU A 4 -0.19 -2.82 -5.84
C LEU A 4 -1.63 -3.12 -5.45
N VAL A 5 -2.13 -2.41 -4.46
CA VAL A 5 -3.48 -2.55 -3.93
C VAL A 5 -4.28 -1.33 -4.32
N SER A 6 -5.42 -1.52 -4.99
CA SER A 6 -6.33 -0.45 -5.37
C SER A 6 -7.78 -0.86 -5.12
N MET A 7 -8.70 0.10 -5.23
CA MET A 7 -10.14 -0.21 -5.21
C MET A 7 -10.59 -1.08 -6.39
N TYR A 8 -9.79 -1.16 -7.46
CA TYR A 8 -10.12 -1.91 -8.68
C TYR A 8 -9.46 -3.29 -8.74
N GLY A 9 -8.62 -3.64 -7.76
CA GLY A 9 -7.97 -4.93 -7.70
C GLY A 9 -6.52 -4.89 -7.24
N LEU A 10 -5.84 -6.01 -7.47
CA LEU A 10 -4.46 -6.25 -7.10
C LEU A 10 -3.60 -6.46 -8.34
N SER A 11 -2.44 -5.82 -8.37
CA SER A 11 -1.40 -6.12 -9.36
C SER A 11 -0.19 -6.67 -8.62
N PHE A 12 0.28 -7.85 -9.03
CA PHE A 12 1.39 -8.54 -8.41
C PHE A 12 2.61 -8.50 -9.31
N MET A 13 3.76 -8.25 -8.71
CA MET A 13 5.07 -8.42 -9.31
C MET A 13 5.92 -9.32 -8.42
N ILE A 14 6.30 -10.46 -8.98
CA ILE A 14 7.20 -11.42 -8.35
C ILE A 14 8.52 -11.32 -9.08
N ASN A 15 9.55 -10.89 -8.34
CA ASN A 15 10.91 -10.86 -8.83
C ASN A 15 11.70 -12.00 -8.19
N ASN A 16 12.05 -13.01 -8.98
CA ASN A 16 13.04 -14.02 -8.63
C ASN A 16 14.32 -13.70 -9.41
N LYS A 17 15.50 -13.91 -8.83
CA LYS A 17 16.82 -13.50 -9.38
C LYS A 17 17.03 -13.82 -10.88
N ALA A 18 16.34 -14.82 -11.41
CA ALA A 18 16.40 -15.22 -12.83
C ALA A 18 15.15 -14.86 -13.65
N LYS A 19 14.01 -14.52 -13.03
CA LYS A 19 12.74 -14.31 -13.73
C LYS A 19 11.84 -13.34 -12.97
N GLN A 20 11.29 -12.39 -13.72
CA GLN A 20 10.21 -11.54 -13.25
C GLN A 20 8.88 -12.03 -13.82
N SER A 21 7.83 -12.04 -13.00
CA SER A 21 6.47 -12.35 -13.44
C SER A 21 5.48 -11.35 -12.89
N PHE A 22 4.50 -11.02 -13.73
CA PHE A 22 3.44 -10.07 -13.42
C PHE A 22 2.08 -10.72 -13.64
N PHE A 23 1.13 -10.40 -12.78
CA PHE A 23 -0.26 -10.75 -13.00
C PHE A 23 -1.18 -9.79 -12.26
N GLU A 24 -2.40 -9.67 -12.75
CA GLU A 24 -3.42 -8.79 -12.19
C GLU A 24 -4.64 -9.60 -11.79
N TYR A 25 -5.33 -9.11 -10.78
CA TYR A 25 -6.60 -9.62 -10.31
C TYR A 25 -7.58 -8.44 -10.18
N PRO A 26 -8.37 -8.15 -11.23
CA PRO A 26 -9.35 -7.08 -11.20
C PRO A 26 -10.57 -7.50 -10.37
N ILE A 27 -11.14 -6.56 -9.61
CA ILE A 27 -12.41 -6.76 -8.89
C ILE A 27 -13.51 -6.02 -9.62
N LYS A 28 -14.68 -6.66 -9.71
CA LYS A 28 -15.88 -6.09 -10.33
C LYS A 28 -16.56 -5.02 -9.46
N SER A 29 -16.31 -5.02 -8.16
CA SER A 29 -16.86 -4.10 -7.17
C SER A 29 -15.74 -3.46 -6.35
N ALA A 30 -15.79 -2.14 -6.19
CA ALA A 30 -14.83 -1.37 -5.40
C ALA A 30 -15.03 -1.58 -3.89
N ASN A 31 -14.73 -2.78 -3.40
CA ASN A 31 -14.87 -3.13 -1.99
C ASN A 31 -13.55 -3.69 -1.42
N PRO A 32 -12.78 -2.87 -0.69
CA PRO A 32 -11.53 -3.29 -0.07
C PRO A 32 -11.66 -4.45 0.92
N ILE A 33 -12.83 -4.58 1.59
CA ILE A 33 -13.10 -5.68 2.52
C ILE A 33 -13.22 -7.00 1.75
N GLN A 34 -13.93 -6.96 0.62
CA GLN A 34 -14.03 -8.12 -0.27
C GLN A 34 -12.65 -8.49 -0.82
N LEU A 35 -11.84 -7.50 -1.22
CA LEU A 35 -10.49 -7.74 -1.70
C LEU A 35 -9.61 -8.46 -0.68
N ALA A 36 -9.69 -8.06 0.59
CA ALA A 36 -8.97 -8.73 1.67
C ALA A 36 -9.40 -10.19 1.87
N LYS A 37 -10.68 -10.52 1.59
CA LYS A 37 -11.20 -11.90 1.66
C LYS A 37 -10.76 -12.75 0.46
N GLU A 38 -10.59 -12.14 -0.71
CA GLU A 38 -10.18 -12.84 -1.93
C GLU A 38 -8.66 -13.05 -2.01
N LEU A 39 -7.86 -12.17 -1.38
CA LEU A 39 -6.39 -12.26 -1.37
C LEU A 39 -5.83 -13.66 -1.02
N PRO A 40 -6.25 -14.35 0.06
CA PRO A 40 -5.75 -15.69 0.38
C PRO A 40 -6.09 -16.73 -0.70
N ILE A 41 -7.25 -16.58 -1.36
CA ILE A 41 -7.70 -17.47 -2.44
C ILE A 41 -6.79 -17.28 -3.65
N ILE A 42 -6.55 -16.02 -4.05
CA ILE A 42 -5.67 -15.68 -5.18
C ILE A 42 -4.26 -16.23 -4.98
N LEU A 43 -3.70 -16.08 -3.77
CA LEU A 43 -2.37 -16.59 -3.44
C LEU A 43 -2.33 -18.12 -3.49
N SER A 44 -3.36 -18.79 -2.97
CA SER A 44 -3.49 -20.25 -2.99
C SER A 44 -3.61 -20.82 -4.41
N GLU A 45 -4.49 -20.24 -5.24
CA GLU A 45 -4.70 -20.65 -6.64
C GLU A 45 -3.44 -20.50 -7.50
N ARG A 46 -2.59 -19.53 -7.14
CA ARG A 46 -1.30 -19.28 -7.81
C ARG A 46 -0.12 -20.02 -7.16
N HIS A 47 -0.38 -20.81 -6.12
CA HIS A 47 0.65 -21.51 -5.33
C HIS A 47 1.75 -20.57 -4.81
N ILE A 48 1.36 -19.36 -4.37
CA ILE A 48 2.28 -18.36 -3.83
C ILE A 48 2.36 -18.51 -2.32
N ASP A 49 3.52 -18.94 -1.84
CA ASP A 49 3.86 -18.93 -0.42
C ASP A 49 4.48 -17.58 -0.03
N ILE A 50 3.78 -16.80 0.79
CA ILE A 50 4.23 -15.49 1.23
C ILE A 50 5.52 -15.54 2.07
N THR A 51 5.80 -16.67 2.72
CA THR A 51 6.98 -16.86 3.57
C THR A 51 8.25 -17.12 2.75
N SER A 52 8.11 -17.45 1.46
CA SER A 52 9.23 -17.67 0.54
C SER A 52 9.92 -16.38 0.08
N PHE A 53 9.40 -15.21 0.46
CA PHE A 53 9.93 -13.91 0.05
C PHE A 53 10.71 -13.21 1.17
N ASP A 54 11.92 -12.76 0.87
CA ASP A 54 12.75 -11.95 1.77
C ASP A 54 12.04 -10.67 2.24
N ARG A 55 11.18 -10.11 1.37
CA ARG A 55 10.37 -8.92 1.63
C ARG A 55 9.11 -8.93 0.77
N ILE A 56 8.00 -8.56 1.38
CA ILE A 56 6.76 -8.19 0.68
C ILE A 56 6.58 -6.69 0.74
N GLN A 57 6.36 -6.08 -0.41
CA GLN A 57 6.06 -4.66 -0.53
C GLN A 57 4.59 -4.47 -0.90
N LEU A 58 3.85 -3.73 -0.08
CA LEU A 58 2.50 -3.28 -0.41
C LEU A 58 2.55 -1.84 -0.88
N ILE A 59 2.00 -1.60 -2.07
CA ILE A 59 1.87 -0.28 -2.66
C ILE A 59 0.39 0.08 -2.58
N HIS A 60 0.05 0.96 -1.65
CA HIS A 60 -1.32 1.47 -1.48
C HIS A 60 -1.60 2.50 -2.58
N HIS A 61 -2.55 2.21 -3.45
CA HIS A 61 -2.96 3.08 -4.55
C HIS A 61 -4.38 3.60 -4.31
N ASN A 62 -4.46 4.77 -3.68
CA ASN A 62 -5.71 5.46 -3.41
C ASN A 62 -5.49 6.99 -3.46
N GLN A 63 -6.58 7.75 -3.31
CA GLN A 63 -6.55 9.21 -3.23
C GLN A 63 -6.48 9.73 -1.79
N LEU A 64 -6.38 8.85 -0.80
CA LEU A 64 -6.44 9.16 0.63
C LEU A 64 -5.03 9.42 1.18
N ASN A 65 -4.36 10.42 0.61
CA ASN A 65 -3.02 10.84 1.01
C ASN A 65 -2.87 12.37 1.00
N THR A 66 -1.85 12.87 1.69
CA THR A 66 -1.45 14.29 1.66
C THR A 66 0.06 14.42 1.81
N LEU A 67 0.64 15.37 1.09
CA LEU A 67 2.04 15.76 1.26
C LEU A 67 2.16 16.84 2.35
N ILE A 68 3.15 16.70 3.21
CA ILE A 68 3.44 17.60 4.32
C ILE A 68 4.95 17.88 4.31
N PRO A 69 5.40 19.13 4.11
CA PRO A 69 6.82 19.47 4.20
C PRO A 69 7.41 19.00 5.54
N THR A 70 8.65 18.49 5.54
CA THR A 70 9.32 17.96 6.74
C THR A 70 9.25 18.92 7.94
N PRO A 71 9.46 20.25 7.78
CA PRO A 71 9.37 21.19 8.90
C PRO A 71 7.97 21.32 9.52
N LEU A 72 6.92 20.89 8.81
CA LEU A 72 5.52 20.95 9.23
C LEU A 72 4.96 19.56 9.62
N PHE A 73 5.77 18.51 9.51
CA PHE A 73 5.32 17.16 9.82
C PHE A 73 5.33 16.91 11.32
N GLU A 74 4.14 16.71 11.87
CA GLU A 74 3.92 16.26 13.25
C GLU A 74 3.00 15.04 13.23
N ALA A 75 3.45 13.91 13.76
CA ALA A 75 2.73 12.64 13.69
C ALA A 75 1.28 12.76 14.25
N ASP A 76 1.11 13.45 15.37
CA ASP A 76 -0.18 13.63 16.03
C ASP A 76 -1.14 14.55 15.26
N LYS A 77 -0.61 15.44 14.41
CA LYS A 77 -1.40 16.40 13.61
C LYS A 77 -1.59 15.96 12.16
N ALA A 78 -0.83 14.98 11.68
CA ALA A 78 -0.86 14.54 10.29
C ALA A 78 -2.26 14.06 9.85
N LYS A 79 -3.01 13.41 10.74
CA LYS A 79 -4.41 13.03 10.46
C LYS A 79 -5.32 14.25 10.26
N ALA A 80 -5.13 15.33 11.02
CA ALA A 80 -5.91 16.55 10.86
C ALA A 80 -5.60 17.21 9.51
N LEU A 81 -4.32 17.25 9.11
CA LEU A 81 -3.90 17.77 7.80
C LEU A 81 -4.47 16.93 6.65
N LEU A 82 -4.46 15.61 6.77
CA LEU A 82 -5.10 14.72 5.79
C LEU A 82 -6.59 15.02 5.63
N ASN A 83 -7.29 15.23 6.75
CA ASN A 83 -8.72 15.53 6.77
C ASN A 83 -9.11 16.88 6.17
N LEU A 84 -8.15 17.80 5.95
CA LEU A 84 -8.40 19.04 5.20
C LEU A 84 -8.64 18.77 3.71
N ASN A 85 -7.99 17.74 3.16
CA ASN A 85 -7.98 17.46 1.73
C ASN A 85 -8.84 16.24 1.37
N VAL A 86 -9.01 15.29 2.30
CA VAL A 86 -9.65 14.00 2.02
C VAL A 86 -10.50 13.56 3.20
N LYS A 87 -11.71 13.07 2.92
CA LYS A 87 -12.59 12.54 3.95
C LYS A 87 -12.12 11.14 4.38
N THR A 88 -11.55 11.02 5.57
CA THR A 88 -11.25 9.71 6.19
C THR A 88 -12.45 9.16 6.93
N LEU A 89 -12.46 7.84 7.15
CA LEU A 89 -13.46 7.14 7.95
C LEU A 89 -12.92 6.82 9.34
N ASP A 90 -13.83 6.68 10.30
CA ASP A 90 -13.48 6.19 11.64
C ASP A 90 -12.94 4.76 11.54
N GLY A 91 -11.74 4.55 12.11
CA GLY A 91 -11.01 3.28 12.04
C GLY A 91 -9.95 3.19 10.95
N ASP A 92 -9.86 4.15 10.02
CA ASP A 92 -8.79 4.20 9.02
C ASP A 92 -7.41 4.24 9.69
N GLN A 93 -6.54 3.31 9.27
CA GLN A 93 -5.15 3.26 9.67
C GLN A 93 -4.32 4.05 8.68
N CYS A 94 -3.40 4.86 9.19
CA CYS A 94 -2.54 5.73 8.38
C CYS A 94 -1.07 5.41 8.61
N GLN A 95 -0.24 5.68 7.60
CA GLN A 95 1.21 5.61 7.66
C GLN A 95 1.83 6.80 6.93
N SER A 96 3.14 6.96 7.06
CA SER A 96 3.88 8.04 6.41
C SER A 96 5.16 7.53 5.77
N ASP A 97 5.43 8.00 4.55
CA ASP A 97 6.70 7.79 3.85
C ASP A 97 7.44 9.12 3.77
N LEU A 98 8.73 9.15 4.10
CA LEU A 98 9.58 10.31 3.82
C LEU A 98 10.02 10.28 2.35
N ILE A 99 9.74 11.35 1.61
CA ILE A 99 10.21 11.55 0.23
C ILE A 99 11.39 12.51 0.30
N GLN A 100 12.61 11.97 0.28
CA GLN A 100 13.84 12.75 0.45
C GLN A 100 14.01 13.83 -0.64
N SER A 101 13.62 13.54 -1.88
CA SER A 101 13.75 14.47 -3.01
C SER A 101 12.88 15.72 -2.87
N LEU A 102 11.82 15.67 -2.07
CA LEU A 102 10.89 16.78 -1.85
C LEU A 102 11.02 17.41 -0.45
N ASP A 103 11.88 16.86 0.41
CA ASP A 103 11.92 17.17 1.84
C ASP A 103 10.51 17.24 2.45
N ALA A 104 9.73 16.17 2.21
CA ALA A 104 8.33 16.09 2.62
C ALA A 104 7.94 14.66 3.00
N TYR A 105 7.01 14.54 3.94
CA TYR A 105 6.31 13.30 4.23
C TYR A 105 5.06 13.19 3.37
N ASN A 106 4.86 12.03 2.78
CA ASN A 106 3.55 11.61 2.29
C ASN A 106 2.84 10.84 3.39
N TYR A 107 1.74 11.37 3.91
CA TYR A 107 0.90 10.74 4.93
C TYR A 107 -0.38 10.19 4.27
N TYR A 108 -0.68 8.91 4.48
CA TYR A 108 -1.70 8.21 3.68
C TYR A 108 -2.44 7.12 4.46
N VAL A 109 -3.65 6.80 4.00
CA VAL A 109 -4.45 5.68 4.50
C VAL A 109 -3.99 4.38 3.85
N VAL A 110 -3.79 3.34 4.67
CA VAL A 110 -3.45 1.99 4.22
C VAL A 110 -4.68 1.11 4.11
N TYR A 111 -4.64 0.14 3.19
CA TYR A 111 -5.58 -0.96 3.16
C TYR A 111 -5.32 -1.91 4.35
N HIS A 112 -5.81 -1.54 5.54
CA HIS A 112 -5.41 -2.16 6.81
C HIS A 112 -5.66 -3.67 6.86
N LYS A 113 -6.77 -4.19 6.32
CA LYS A 113 -7.04 -5.63 6.30
C LYS A 113 -6.07 -6.43 5.43
N ILE A 114 -5.63 -5.85 4.32
CA ILE A 114 -4.60 -6.47 3.48
C ILE A 114 -3.24 -6.38 4.18
N THR A 115 -2.96 -5.25 4.82
CA THR A 115 -1.73 -5.05 5.60
C THR A 115 -1.62 -6.06 6.74
N GLU A 116 -2.71 -6.27 7.49
CA GLU A 116 -2.85 -7.22 8.59
C GLU A 116 -2.57 -8.66 8.15
N TYR A 117 -3.02 -9.05 6.95
CA TYR A 117 -2.75 -10.37 6.37
C TYR A 117 -1.25 -10.67 6.21
N PHE A 118 -0.43 -9.65 5.91
CA PHE A 118 1.01 -9.80 5.73
C PHE A 118 1.82 -9.46 6.99
N SER A 119 1.19 -9.34 8.17
CA SER A 119 1.85 -8.94 9.42
C SER A 119 2.88 -9.94 9.95
N SER A 120 2.86 -11.20 9.50
CA SER A 120 3.78 -12.26 9.92
C SER A 120 5.09 -12.32 9.13
N VAL A 121 5.24 -11.50 8.09
CA VAL A 121 6.41 -11.50 7.21
C VAL A 121 7.08 -10.12 7.19
N ASN A 122 8.26 -10.02 6.58
CA ASN A 122 8.96 -8.75 6.39
C ASN A 122 8.18 -7.85 5.42
N LEU A 123 7.36 -6.95 5.97
CA LEU A 123 6.43 -6.12 5.25
C LEU A 123 6.95 -4.68 5.10
N MET A 124 6.90 -4.15 3.89
CA MET A 124 7.14 -2.74 3.58
C MET A 124 5.90 -2.13 2.95
N ASN A 125 5.28 -1.19 3.66
CA ASN A 125 4.18 -0.40 3.12
C ASN A 125 4.73 0.86 2.49
N GLN A 126 4.20 1.23 1.32
CA GLN A 126 4.44 2.52 0.69
C GLN A 126 3.18 2.97 -0.05
N HIS A 127 3.04 4.27 -0.26
CA HIS A 127 2.01 4.79 -1.14
C HIS A 127 2.51 4.91 -2.58
N SER A 128 1.60 4.70 -3.55
CA SER A 128 1.93 4.83 -4.98
C SER A 128 2.49 6.21 -5.36
N ALA A 129 2.02 7.29 -4.75
CA ALA A 129 2.56 8.64 -4.95
C ALA A 129 4.02 8.75 -4.48
N THR A 130 4.38 8.16 -3.34
CA THR A 130 5.77 8.10 -2.86
C THR A 130 6.67 7.46 -3.91
N LYS A 131 6.25 6.31 -4.45
CA LYS A 131 6.97 5.60 -5.51
C LYS A 131 7.13 6.40 -6.78
N PHE A 132 6.12 7.16 -7.15
CA PHE A 132 6.18 8.04 -8.32
C PHE A 132 7.22 9.15 -8.12
N PHE A 133 7.24 9.81 -6.96
CA PHE A 133 8.22 10.86 -6.67
C PHE A 133 9.65 10.35 -6.49
N GLU A 134 9.83 9.10 -6.04
CA GLU A 134 11.15 8.45 -5.95
C GLU A 134 11.71 8.02 -7.32
N ALA A 135 10.88 7.92 -8.35
CA ALA A 135 11.26 7.44 -9.68
C ALA A 135 11.65 8.55 -10.67
N ILE A 136 11.48 9.82 -10.27
CA ILE A 136 11.81 11.02 -11.05
C ILE A 136 13.08 11.64 -10.47
#